data_AF-A0A2E6I8H7-F1
#
_entry.id   AF-A0A2E6I8H7-F1
#
_cell.length_a   1.000
_cell.length_b   1.000
_cell.length_c   1.000
_cell.angle_alpha   90.00
_cell.angle_beta   90.00
_cell.angle_gamma   90.00
#
_symmetry.space_group_name_H-M   'P 1'
#
loop_
_entity.id
_entity.type
_entity.pdbx_description
1 polymer ?
#
loop_
_entity_poly.entity_id
_entity_poly.type
_entity_poly.pdbx_seq_one_letter_code
_entity_poly.pdbx_strand_id
1 'polypeptide(L)'
;MSHYITAKTTFTDKACLTAALEERFPEATILTNAAVRGYPGRTQPQADIVVRFRNPTSEAQGEYDLGFRLKQDGTYELVGEVGWRGSSYGICKYSEALSGVSGNGLAGLMEGITEPYIKAAVKKQLKNNPALNGYIMGKVGDKETEMSGKKKTVKHLRISGGSTTGNKGNSSGGWI
;
A
#
# COMPACT_ATOMS: atom_id res chain seq x y z
N MET A 1 -19.61 -14.53 15.51
CA MET A 1 -19.28 -13.82 14.26
C MET A 1 -17.79 -13.50 14.27
N SER A 2 -17.08 -13.77 13.17
CA SER A 2 -15.69 -13.35 13.01
C SER A 2 -15.64 -11.82 12.89
N HIS A 3 -14.81 -11.16 13.69
CA HIS A 3 -14.61 -9.70 13.64
C HIS A 3 -13.58 -9.28 12.58
N TYR A 4 -12.94 -10.26 11.92
CA TYR A 4 -12.05 -10.00 10.81
C TYR A 4 -12.87 -9.68 9.57
N ILE A 5 -12.55 -8.55 8.96
CA ILE A 5 -13.06 -8.16 7.66
C ILE A 5 -11.95 -8.30 6.63
N THR A 6 -12.35 -8.53 5.40
CA THR A 6 -11.43 -8.58 4.27
C THR A 6 -11.80 -7.57 3.21
N ALA A 7 -10.80 -7.25 2.39
CA ALA A 7 -10.93 -6.27 1.33
C ALA A 7 -10.08 -6.62 0.13
N LYS A 8 -10.69 -6.51 -1.05
CA LYS A 8 -9.97 -6.68 -2.31
C LYS A 8 -9.00 -5.53 -2.51
N THR A 9 -7.77 -5.86 -2.89
CA THR A 9 -6.76 -4.88 -3.32
C THR A 9 -6.38 -5.11 -4.77
N THR A 10 -5.61 -4.18 -5.34
CA THR A 10 -4.97 -4.31 -6.65
C THR A 10 -3.47 -4.59 -6.54
N PHE A 11 -2.94 -4.80 -5.32
CA PHE A 11 -1.53 -5.07 -5.10
C PHE A 11 -1.20 -6.49 -5.52
N THR A 12 -0.10 -6.67 -6.25
CA THR A 12 0.34 -7.95 -6.82
C THR A 12 1.79 -8.29 -6.49
N ASP A 13 2.62 -7.28 -6.21
CA ASP A 13 4.04 -7.46 -5.96
C ASP A 13 4.38 -7.38 -4.47
N LYS A 14 4.87 -8.50 -3.91
CA LYS A 14 5.22 -8.61 -2.48
C LYS A 14 6.25 -7.56 -2.05
N ALA A 15 7.28 -7.33 -2.87
CA ALA A 15 8.37 -6.43 -2.51
C ALA A 15 7.90 -4.96 -2.54
N CYS A 16 7.13 -4.58 -3.57
CA CYS A 16 6.53 -3.25 -3.63
C CYS A 16 5.56 -3.01 -2.48
N LEU A 17 4.73 -4.02 -2.12
CA LEU A 17 3.81 -3.92 -0.99
C LEU A 17 4.55 -3.81 0.34
N THR A 18 5.61 -4.58 0.55
CA THR A 18 6.43 -4.49 1.77
C THR A 18 7.04 -3.09 1.91
N ALA A 19 7.68 -2.58 0.86
CA ALA A 19 8.26 -1.23 0.85
C ALA A 19 7.20 -0.14 1.07
N ALA A 20 6.00 -0.30 0.51
CA ALA A 20 4.89 0.61 0.72
C ALA A 20 4.45 0.66 2.18
N LEU A 21 4.38 -0.50 2.84
CA LEU A 21 3.99 -0.62 4.24
C LEU A 21 5.07 -0.07 5.19
N GLU A 22 6.34 -0.26 4.88
CA GLU A 22 7.47 0.34 5.62
C GLU A 22 7.46 1.87 5.52
N GLU A 23 7.25 2.43 4.30
CA GLU A 23 7.13 3.88 4.10
C GLU A 23 5.90 4.43 4.84
N ARG A 24 4.78 3.71 4.80
CA ARG A 24 3.51 4.14 5.40
C ARG A 24 3.49 4.01 6.92
N PHE A 25 4.11 2.97 7.48
CA PHE A 25 4.08 2.64 8.89
C PHE A 25 5.51 2.44 9.44
N PRO A 26 6.31 3.52 9.55
CA PRO A 26 7.73 3.42 9.86
C PRO A 26 8.03 2.85 11.25
N GLU A 27 7.09 2.95 12.19
CA GLU A 27 7.22 2.40 13.55
C GLU A 27 6.65 0.98 13.68
N ALA A 28 5.95 0.48 12.66
CA ALA A 28 5.40 -0.86 12.68
C ALA A 28 6.46 -1.89 12.28
N THR A 29 6.36 -3.09 12.85
CA THR A 29 7.15 -4.24 12.41
C THR A 29 6.42 -4.94 11.28
N ILE A 30 7.10 -5.17 10.16
CA ILE A 30 6.57 -5.97 9.05
C ILE A 30 7.02 -7.42 9.21
N LEU A 31 6.07 -8.32 9.39
CA LEU A 31 6.30 -9.75 9.50
C LEU A 31 5.90 -10.45 8.21
N THR A 32 6.48 -11.62 7.96
CA THR A 32 6.12 -12.49 6.84
C THR A 32 5.55 -13.80 7.36
N ASN A 33 4.53 -14.33 6.68
CA ASN A 33 3.87 -15.60 6.99
C ASN A 33 3.49 -15.70 8.48
N ALA A 34 2.72 -14.73 8.96
CA ALA A 34 2.38 -14.59 10.37
C ALA A 34 0.86 -14.54 10.59
N ALA A 35 0.47 -14.85 11.82
CA ALA A 35 -0.90 -14.67 12.28
C ALA A 35 -1.24 -13.17 12.40
N VAL A 36 -2.42 -12.79 11.90
CA VAL A 36 -2.95 -11.44 12.04
C VAL A 36 -3.61 -11.33 13.40
N ARG A 37 -3.00 -10.60 14.32
CA ARG A 37 -3.56 -10.41 15.66
C ARG A 37 -4.77 -9.49 15.60
N GLY A 38 -5.75 -9.80 16.44
CA GLY A 38 -6.98 -9.07 16.61
C GLY A 38 -7.35 -9.01 18.09
N TYR A 39 -8.63 -8.93 18.41
CA TYR A 39 -9.10 -8.99 19.79
C TYR A 39 -8.74 -10.36 20.41
N PRO A 40 -8.35 -10.41 21.70
CA PRO A 40 -7.94 -11.64 22.37
C PRO A 40 -9.00 -12.74 22.32
N GLY A 41 -8.57 -14.00 22.23
CA GLY A 41 -9.46 -15.16 22.21
C GLY A 41 -10.15 -15.42 20.85
N ARG A 42 -9.71 -14.74 19.78
CA ARG A 42 -10.20 -14.97 18.41
C ARG A 42 -9.25 -15.86 17.62
N THR A 43 -9.81 -16.68 16.73
CA THR A 43 -9.03 -17.42 15.72
C THR A 43 -8.38 -16.43 14.76
N GLN A 44 -7.05 -16.39 14.77
CA GLN A 44 -6.26 -15.46 13.98
C GLN A 44 -6.05 -16.02 12.57
N PRO A 45 -6.41 -15.29 11.50
CA PRO A 45 -6.10 -15.71 10.14
C PRO A 45 -4.60 -15.58 9.87
N GLN A 46 -4.08 -16.43 9.00
CA GLN A 46 -2.71 -16.33 8.48
C GLN A 46 -2.65 -15.37 7.29
N ALA A 47 -1.55 -14.62 7.20
CA ALA A 47 -1.27 -13.71 6.08
C ALA A 47 0.22 -13.75 5.68
N ASP A 48 0.49 -13.49 4.40
CA ASP A 48 1.84 -13.50 3.82
C ASP A 48 2.68 -12.31 4.27
N ILE A 49 2.04 -11.17 4.53
CA ILE A 49 2.63 -9.96 5.11
C ILE A 49 1.72 -9.49 6.25
N VAL A 50 2.30 -9.16 7.40
CA VAL A 50 1.57 -8.61 8.55
C VAL A 50 2.23 -7.33 9.04
N VAL A 51 1.45 -6.26 9.14
CA VAL A 51 1.84 -5.00 9.78
C VAL A 51 1.50 -5.08 11.26
N ARG A 52 2.54 -5.04 12.09
CA ARG A 52 2.45 -5.18 13.54
C ARG A 52 2.80 -3.87 14.23
N PHE A 53 1.78 -3.14 14.69
CA PHE A 53 1.92 -1.78 15.19
C PHE A 53 2.44 -1.66 16.63
N ARG A 54 2.13 -2.63 17.50
CA ARG A 54 2.47 -2.57 18.92
C ARG A 54 3.01 -3.91 19.40
N ASN A 55 4.00 -3.83 20.30
CA ASN A 55 4.63 -4.97 21.00
C ASN A 55 4.92 -6.14 20.05
N PRO A 56 5.86 -5.97 19.10
CA PRO A 56 6.08 -6.94 18.04
C PRO A 56 6.56 -8.31 18.52
N THR A 57 7.17 -8.35 19.71
CA THR A 57 7.79 -9.52 20.33
C THR A 57 6.85 -10.35 21.20
N SER A 58 5.64 -9.88 21.47
CA SER A 58 4.68 -10.59 22.33
C SER A 58 3.39 -10.86 21.57
N GLU A 59 3.12 -12.11 21.23
CA GLU A 59 1.85 -12.46 20.57
C GLU A 59 0.63 -12.29 21.47
N ALA A 60 0.84 -12.37 22.79
CA ALA A 60 -0.19 -12.16 23.81
C ALA A 60 -0.47 -10.67 24.09
N GLN A 61 0.40 -9.76 23.65
CA GLN A 61 0.26 -8.32 23.90
C GLN A 61 0.31 -7.52 22.59
N GLY A 62 -0.74 -6.75 22.33
CA GLY A 62 -0.92 -6.04 21.07
C GLY A 62 -2.01 -6.71 20.24
N GLU A 63 -2.87 -5.88 19.66
CA GLU A 63 -4.08 -6.30 18.95
C GLU A 63 -4.20 -5.51 17.64
N TYR A 64 -5.05 -5.95 16.72
CA TYR A 64 -5.41 -5.20 15.52
C TYR A 64 -4.26 -4.98 14.53
N ASP A 65 -3.52 -6.05 14.23
CA ASP A 65 -2.59 -6.08 13.10
C ASP A 65 -3.35 -5.93 11.76
N LEU A 66 -2.62 -5.57 10.70
CA LEU A 66 -3.13 -5.61 9.32
C LEU A 66 -2.41 -6.73 8.57
N GLY A 67 -3.14 -7.69 8.01
CA GLY A 67 -2.59 -8.75 7.18
C GLY A 67 -2.87 -8.54 5.70
N PHE A 68 -1.95 -8.99 4.86
CA PHE A 68 -2.14 -9.11 3.42
C PHE A 68 -1.91 -10.56 3.02
N ARG A 69 -2.96 -11.18 2.47
CA ARG A 69 -2.94 -12.57 2.03
C ARG A 69 -2.96 -12.64 0.51
N LEU A 70 -2.01 -13.35 -0.08
CA LEU A 70 -1.96 -13.58 -1.52
C LEU A 70 -3.11 -14.51 -1.92
N LYS A 71 -3.92 -14.08 -2.86
CA LYS A 71 -4.97 -14.90 -3.46
C LYS A 71 -4.43 -15.67 -4.66
N GLN A 72 -5.18 -16.69 -5.06
CA GLN A 72 -4.89 -17.51 -6.24
C GLN A 72 -4.81 -16.69 -7.55
N ASP A 73 -5.52 -15.56 -7.63
CA ASP A 73 -5.48 -14.65 -8.77
C ASP A 73 -4.21 -13.75 -8.83
N GLY A 74 -3.28 -13.94 -7.88
CA GLY A 74 -2.03 -13.18 -7.81
C GLY A 74 -2.18 -11.79 -7.17
N THR A 75 -3.37 -11.41 -6.72
CA THR A 75 -3.59 -10.16 -5.97
C THR A 75 -3.61 -10.41 -4.47
N TYR A 76 -3.20 -9.42 -3.69
CA TYR A 76 -3.34 -9.44 -2.24
C TYR A 76 -4.77 -9.08 -1.82
N GLU A 77 -5.27 -9.77 -0.81
CA GLU A 77 -6.45 -9.40 -0.04
C GLU A 77 -5.98 -8.85 1.31
N LEU A 78 -6.48 -7.69 1.70
CA LEU A 78 -6.28 -7.17 3.05
C LEU A 78 -7.21 -7.92 4.00
N VAL A 79 -6.70 -8.30 5.16
CA VAL A 79 -7.44 -8.89 6.28
C VAL A 79 -7.09 -8.14 7.56
N GLY A 80 -8.08 -7.80 8.36
CA GLY A 80 -7.84 -7.13 9.64
C GLY A 80 -9.08 -7.12 10.51
N GLU A 81 -8.88 -7.04 11.82
CA GLU A 81 -10.01 -6.96 12.74
C GLU A 81 -10.58 -5.54 12.81
N VAL A 82 -11.91 -5.44 12.94
CA VAL A 82 -12.60 -4.18 13.14
C VAL A 82 -12.44 -3.71 14.59
N GLY A 83 -11.84 -2.54 14.79
CA GLY A 83 -11.67 -1.89 16.08
C GLY A 83 -12.58 -0.67 16.25
N TRP A 84 -13.01 -0.41 17.48
CA TRP A 84 -13.68 0.84 17.85
C TRP A 84 -12.68 2.00 17.90
N ARG A 85 -13.00 3.13 17.26
CA ARG A 85 -12.17 4.32 17.17
C ARG A 85 -12.89 5.57 17.69
N GLY A 86 -13.48 5.49 18.88
CA GLY A 86 -14.08 6.62 19.59
C GLY A 86 -15.43 7.12 19.05
N SER A 87 -15.62 7.17 17.73
CA SER A 87 -16.85 7.61 17.07
C SER A 87 -17.34 6.67 15.97
N SER A 88 -16.53 5.70 15.54
CA SER A 88 -16.90 4.71 14.52
C SER A 88 -16.07 3.43 14.63
N TYR A 89 -16.52 2.39 13.93
CA TYR A 89 -15.77 1.15 13.74
C TYR A 89 -14.96 1.22 12.44
N GLY A 90 -13.72 0.75 12.46
CA GLY A 90 -12.85 0.69 11.28
C GLY A 90 -11.88 -0.48 11.31
N ILE A 91 -11.31 -0.83 10.16
CA ILE A 91 -10.26 -1.84 10.10
C ILE A 91 -9.04 -1.34 10.88
N CYS A 92 -8.52 -2.19 11.77
CA CYS A 92 -7.51 -1.84 12.75
C CYS A 92 -8.00 -0.75 13.74
N LYS A 93 -7.48 -0.70 14.97
CA LYS A 93 -7.86 0.35 15.94
C LYS A 93 -6.94 1.58 15.92
N TYR A 94 -5.74 1.45 15.37
CA TYR A 94 -4.72 2.49 15.47
C TYR A 94 -4.99 3.67 14.54
N SER A 95 -5.00 4.88 15.10
CA SER A 95 -5.28 6.12 14.37
C SER A 95 -4.26 6.38 13.27
N GLU A 96 -2.98 6.02 13.47
CA GLU A 96 -1.92 6.13 12.45
C GLU A 96 -2.23 5.40 11.14
N ALA A 97 -3.05 4.34 11.17
CA ALA A 97 -3.53 3.63 9.98
C ALA A 97 -4.24 4.57 8.99
N LEU A 98 -4.92 5.59 9.51
CA LEU A 98 -5.71 6.58 8.77
C LEU A 98 -5.11 8.00 8.86
N SER A 99 -3.85 8.15 9.27
CA SER A 99 -3.22 9.47 9.31
C SER A 99 -3.02 10.01 7.90
N GLY A 100 -3.43 11.25 7.63
CA GLY A 100 -3.16 11.92 6.34
C GLY A 100 -3.91 11.36 5.12
N VAL A 101 -5.03 10.66 5.33
CA VAL A 101 -5.92 10.16 4.26
C VAL A 101 -7.31 10.78 4.41
N SER A 102 -8.04 10.89 3.29
CA SER A 102 -9.39 11.45 3.26
C SER A 102 -10.49 10.41 3.49
N GLY A 103 -10.23 9.16 3.10
CA GLY A 103 -11.14 8.04 3.31
C GLY A 103 -11.21 7.58 4.76
N ASN A 104 -12.38 7.04 5.15
CA ASN A 104 -12.56 6.36 6.43
C ASN A 104 -12.42 4.84 6.28
N GLY A 105 -12.09 4.17 7.38
CA GLY A 105 -12.04 2.70 7.45
C GLY A 105 -11.13 2.10 6.38
N LEU A 106 -11.67 1.13 5.64
CA LEU A 106 -10.91 0.43 4.59
C LEU A 106 -10.46 1.36 3.46
N ALA A 107 -11.32 2.26 3.00
CA ALA A 107 -11.02 3.12 1.87
C ALA A 107 -9.82 4.03 2.16
N GLY A 108 -9.78 4.62 3.36
CA GLY A 108 -8.65 5.44 3.80
C GLY A 108 -7.35 4.65 3.95
N LEU A 109 -7.43 3.43 4.50
CA LEU A 109 -6.24 2.58 4.61
C LEU A 109 -5.65 2.27 3.22
N MET A 110 -6.51 1.93 2.27
CA MET A 110 -6.10 1.68 0.88
C MET A 110 -5.53 2.93 0.22
N GLU A 111 -6.15 4.10 0.42
CA GLU A 111 -5.63 5.39 -0.04
C GLU A 111 -4.20 5.63 0.47
N GLY A 112 -3.96 5.42 1.77
CA GLY A 112 -2.65 5.65 2.39
C GLY A 112 -1.55 4.70 1.91
N ILE A 113 -1.88 3.49 1.46
CA ILE A 113 -0.91 2.49 0.97
C ILE A 113 -0.68 2.61 -0.54
N THR A 114 -1.69 3.08 -1.29
CA THR A 114 -1.66 3.11 -2.75
C THR A 114 -0.52 3.95 -3.29
N GLU A 115 -0.32 5.16 -2.78
CA GLU A 115 0.77 6.03 -3.25
C GLU A 115 2.17 5.44 -2.98
N PRO A 116 2.51 5.01 -1.75
CA PRO A 116 3.77 4.31 -1.48
C PRO A 116 3.99 3.08 -2.35
N TYR A 117 2.93 2.30 -2.63
CA TYR A 117 3.01 1.14 -3.52
C TYR A 117 3.37 1.54 -4.95
N ILE A 118 2.72 2.56 -5.51
CA ILE A 118 3.03 3.04 -6.87
C ILE A 118 4.47 3.55 -6.92
N LYS A 119 4.93 4.31 -5.90
CA LYS A 119 6.33 4.74 -5.82
C LYS A 119 7.29 3.56 -5.83
N ALA A 120 7.03 2.52 -5.03
CA ALA A 120 7.86 1.33 -4.99
C ALA A 120 7.88 0.58 -6.33
N ALA A 121 6.72 0.45 -6.98
CA ALA A 121 6.61 -0.16 -8.31
C ALA A 121 7.38 0.62 -9.37
N VAL A 122 7.27 1.95 -9.40
CA VAL A 122 8.02 2.80 -10.33
C VAL A 122 9.52 2.73 -10.06
N LYS A 123 9.97 2.81 -8.80
CA LYS A 123 11.39 2.64 -8.44
C LYS A 123 11.94 1.29 -8.93
N LYS A 124 11.16 0.22 -8.77
CA LYS A 124 11.52 -1.11 -9.28
C LYS A 124 11.66 -1.12 -10.81
N GLN A 125 10.74 -0.49 -11.53
CA GLN A 125 10.79 -0.38 -12.99
C GLN A 125 11.98 0.45 -13.47
N LEU A 126 12.24 1.61 -12.86
CA LEU A 126 13.40 2.46 -13.19
C LEU A 126 14.72 1.71 -13.00
N LYS A 127 14.83 0.88 -11.95
CA LYS A 127 16.04 0.10 -11.66
C LYS A 127 16.25 -1.07 -12.63
N ASN A 128 15.17 -1.75 -13.00
CA ASN A 128 15.25 -3.03 -13.70
C ASN A 128 15.05 -2.93 -15.21
N ASN A 129 14.55 -1.79 -15.72
CA ASN A 129 14.31 -1.59 -17.15
C ASN A 129 15.42 -0.72 -17.77
N PRO A 130 16.29 -1.29 -18.62
CA PRO A 130 17.35 -0.53 -19.30
C PRO A 130 16.82 0.65 -20.13
N ALA A 131 15.59 0.56 -20.67
CA ALA A 131 14.97 1.63 -21.44
C ALA A 131 14.63 2.86 -20.59
N LEU A 132 14.55 2.71 -19.27
CA LEU A 132 14.30 3.79 -18.33
C LEU A 132 15.59 4.28 -17.66
N ASN A 133 16.76 3.90 -18.17
CA ASN A 133 18.02 4.35 -17.60
C ASN A 133 18.21 5.87 -17.76
N GLY A 134 18.63 6.54 -16.68
CA GLY A 134 18.75 8.00 -16.63
C GLY A 134 17.42 8.75 -16.43
N TYR A 135 16.29 8.04 -16.30
CA TYR A 135 15.03 8.63 -15.86
C TYR A 135 14.96 8.70 -14.33
N ILE A 136 14.36 9.78 -13.83
CA ILE A 136 14.21 10.09 -12.41
C ILE A 136 12.71 10.18 -12.10
N MET A 137 12.31 9.55 -11.00
CA MET A 137 10.96 9.61 -10.47
C MET A 137 10.65 11.03 -9.97
N GLY A 138 9.60 11.64 -10.50
CA GLY A 138 9.06 12.92 -10.06
C GLY A 138 8.04 12.78 -8.93
N LYS A 139 7.32 13.87 -8.64
CA LYS A 139 6.25 13.87 -7.64
C LYS A 139 5.04 13.08 -8.14
N VAL A 140 4.38 12.37 -7.21
CA VAL A 140 3.05 11.79 -7.44
C VAL A 140 2.04 12.94 -7.40
N GLY A 141 1.11 12.96 -8.34
CA GLY A 141 0.02 13.93 -8.39
C GLY A 141 -1.28 13.30 -8.84
N ASP A 142 -2.38 13.98 -8.59
CA ASP A 142 -3.69 13.57 -9.07
C ASP A 142 -3.91 14.10 -10.49
N LYS A 143 -4.39 13.24 -11.39
CA LYS A 143 -4.77 13.62 -12.75
C LYS A 143 -6.13 13.04 -13.10
N GLU A 144 -7.02 13.87 -13.61
CA GLU A 144 -8.25 13.39 -14.24
C GLU A 144 -7.91 12.71 -15.57
N THR A 145 -8.29 11.45 -15.69
CA THR A 145 -8.14 10.67 -16.92
C THR A 145 -9.48 10.03 -17.25
N GLU A 146 -9.83 10.02 -18.53
CA GLU A 146 -11.01 9.31 -19.00
C GLU A 146 -10.70 7.81 -19.07
N MET A 147 -11.37 7.02 -18.24
CA MET A 147 -11.25 5.57 -18.23
C MET A 147 -12.63 4.95 -18.43
N SER A 148 -12.78 4.16 -19.50
CA SER A 148 -14.04 3.50 -19.85
C SER A 148 -15.22 4.46 -19.98
N GLY A 149 -15.01 5.61 -20.64
CA GLY A 149 -16.04 6.63 -20.88
C GLY A 149 -16.46 7.45 -19.65
N LYS A 150 -15.73 7.33 -18.53
CA LYS A 150 -15.95 8.13 -17.32
C LYS A 150 -14.65 8.81 -16.90
N LYS A 151 -14.73 10.09 -16.55
CA LYS A 151 -13.61 10.80 -15.91
C LYS A 151 -13.35 10.21 -14.53
N LYS A 152 -12.10 9.83 -14.27
CA LYS A 152 -11.63 9.35 -12.97
C LYS A 152 -10.35 10.07 -12.59
N THR A 153 -10.29 10.53 -11.36
CA THR A 153 -9.05 11.00 -10.77
C THR A 153 -8.19 9.79 -10.43
N VAL A 154 -7.00 9.73 -11.01
CA VAL A 154 -6.01 8.67 -10.77
C VAL A 154 -4.72 9.28 -10.25
N LYS A 155 -4.03 8.55 -9.36
CA LYS A 155 -2.66 8.87 -8.97
C LYS A 155 -1.76 8.65 -10.18
N HIS A 156 -1.04 9.67 -10.59
CA HIS A 156 -0.14 9.67 -11.73
C HIS A 156 1.25 10.08 -11.27
N LEU A 157 2.28 9.46 -11.83
CA LEU A 157 3.66 9.65 -11.42
C LEU A 157 4.45 10.17 -12.61
N ARG A 158 4.91 11.42 -12.51
CA ARG A 158 5.74 12.00 -13.57
C ARG A 158 7.12 11.36 -13.51
N ILE A 159 7.68 11.03 -14.67
CA ILE A 159 9.09 10.63 -14.78
C ILE A 159 9.80 11.64 -15.68
N SER A 160 11.00 12.05 -15.32
CA SER A 160 11.80 13.06 -16.03
C SER A 160 13.24 12.60 -16.18
N GLY A 161 13.85 12.82 -17.34
CA GLY A 161 15.20 12.34 -17.65
C GLY A 161 15.19 11.35 -18.82
N GLY A 162 16.35 10.74 -19.11
CA GLY A 162 16.58 9.86 -20.26
C GLY A 162 17.82 10.27 -21.04
N SER A 163 18.68 9.28 -21.35
CA SER A 163 19.93 9.51 -22.11
C SER A 163 19.65 10.17 -23.46
N THR A 164 20.23 11.36 -23.61
CA THR A 164 20.37 12.12 -24.85
C THR A 164 21.44 11.45 -25.71
N THR A 165 21.04 10.45 -26.50
CA THR A 165 21.85 10.03 -27.66
C THR A 165 21.23 10.64 -28.91
N GLY A 166 21.57 11.90 -29.18
CA GLY A 166 21.22 12.58 -30.44
C GLY A 166 20.52 13.92 -30.25
N ASN A 167 21.33 14.98 -30.37
CA ASN A 167 20.95 16.38 -30.61
C ASN A 167 20.32 17.18 -29.46
N LYS A 168 20.89 18.37 -29.25
CA LYS A 168 20.36 19.43 -28.38
C LYS A 168 18.90 19.72 -28.77
N GLY A 169 17.96 19.21 -28.00
CA GLY A 169 16.54 19.48 -28.18
C GLY A 169 15.81 19.23 -26.87
N ASN A 170 15.05 20.24 -26.43
CA ASN A 170 14.18 20.30 -25.25
C ASN A 170 13.87 18.96 -24.57
N SER A 171 14.17 18.88 -23.27
CA SER A 171 13.73 17.80 -22.38
C SER A 171 12.20 17.76 -22.29
N SER A 172 11.55 16.95 -23.12
CA SER A 172 10.14 16.62 -23.02
C SER A 172 9.98 15.40 -22.09
N GLY A 173 9.57 15.66 -20.84
CA GLY A 173 9.21 14.59 -19.92
C GLY A 173 8.00 13.79 -20.45
N GLY A 174 8.15 12.46 -20.51
CA GLY A 174 7.08 11.52 -20.87
C GLY A 174 6.22 11.16 -19.66
N TRP A 175 4.93 10.94 -19.91
CA TRP A 175 3.92 10.54 -18.92
C TRP A 175 3.73 9.02 -18.97
N ILE A 176 3.63 8.35 -17.81
CA ILE A 176 3.35 6.90 -17.69
C ILE A 176 2.28 6.68 -16.62
#